data_AF-S0JP69-F1
#
_entry.id   AF-S0JP69-F1
#
_cell.length_a   1.000
_cell.length_b   1.000
_cell.length_c   1.000
_cell.angle_alpha   90.00
_cell.angle_beta   90.00
_cell.angle_gamma   90.00
#
_symmetry.space_group_name_H-M   'P 1'
#
loop_
_entity.id
_entity.type
_entity.pdbx_description
1 polymer ?
#
loop_
_entity_poly.entity_id
_entity_poly.type
_entity_poly.pdbx_seq_one_letter_code
_entity_poly.pdbx_strand_id
1 'polypeptide(L)' 'MNVVDGITDQIEIGYSICEAYCNQGYATEAVQAMVEFVSEELKIMYLQGRVLKGNLGSQRVLEKMALLL' A
#
# COMPACT_ATOMS: atom_id res chain seq x y z
N MET A 1 -13.58 -10.67 7.01
CA MET A 1 -12.37 -10.82 7.83
C MET A 1 -11.33 -11.45 6.92
N ASN A 2 -10.41 -10.65 6.39
CA ASN A 2 -9.37 -11.18 5.49
C ASN A 2 -8.37 -11.94 6.34
N VAL A 3 -8.32 -13.26 6.13
CA VAL A 3 -7.32 -14.14 6.74
C VAL A 3 -6.02 -13.90 5.98
N VAL A 4 -5.04 -13.33 6.65
CA VAL A 4 -3.67 -13.21 6.13
C VAL A 4 -3.02 -14.56 6.41
N ASP A 5 -2.91 -15.39 5.37
CA ASP A 5 -2.19 -16.66 5.43
C ASP A 5 -0.75 -16.38 5.87
N GLY A 6 -0.28 -17.11 6.88
CA GLY A 6 0.92 -16.81 7.66
C GLY A 6 2.22 -16.88 6.86
N ILE A 7 2.57 -15.77 6.21
CA ILE A 7 3.93 -15.47 5.76
C ILE A 7 4.51 -14.47 6.76
N THR A 8 5.52 -14.89 7.52
CA THR A 8 6.04 -14.16 8.69
C THR A 8 6.84 -12.89 8.35
N ASP A 9 7.20 -12.69 7.07
CA ASP A 9 8.06 -11.59 6.62
C ASP A 9 7.37 -10.64 5.61
N GLN A 10 6.04 -10.67 5.52
CA GLN A 10 5.28 -9.80 4.61
C GLN A 10 4.28 -8.95 5.39
N ILE A 11 4.30 -7.65 5.13
CA ILE A 11 3.29 -6.72 5.64
C ILE A 11 2.36 -6.32 4.49
N GLU A 12 1.06 -6.48 4.73
CA GLU A 12 0.03 -5.92 3.87
C GLU A 12 -0.32 -4.50 4.34
N ILE A 13 -0.26 -3.53 3.42
CA ILE A 13 -0.74 -2.17 3.67
C ILE A 13 -2.03 -1.89 2.89
N GLY A 14 -2.99 -1.29 3.58
CA GLY A 14 -4.27 -0.89 3.01
C GLY A 14 -4.54 0.58 3.32
N TYR A 15 -5.04 1.31 2.32
CA TYR A 15 -5.46 2.69 2.48
C TYR A 15 -6.75 2.95 1.71
N SER A 16 -7.46 4.01 2.09
CA SER A 16 -8.65 4.49 1.38
C SER A 16 -8.66 6.01 1.45
N ILE A 17 -8.88 6.65 0.30
CA ILE A 17 -8.98 8.11 0.20
C ILE A 17 -10.43 8.43 -0.18
N CYS A 18 -11.03 9.39 0.52
CA CYS A 18 -12.33 9.92 0.14
C CYS A 18 -12.29 10.45 -1.30
N GLU A 19 -13.31 10.15 -2.10
CA GLU A 19 -13.35 10.47 -3.53
C GLU A 19 -13.09 11.96 -3.82
N ALA A 20 -13.60 12.85 -2.97
CA ALA A 20 -13.37 14.30 -3.05
C ALA A 20 -11.89 14.73 -2.99
N TYR A 21 -11.02 13.84 -2.50
CA TYR A 21 -9.59 14.06 -2.30
C TYR A 21 -8.71 13.17 -3.20
N CYS A 22 -9.32 12.44 -4.15
CA CYS A 22 -8.58 11.68 -5.16
C CYS A 22 -7.83 12.61 -6.12
N ASN A 23 -6.77 12.08 -6.76
CA ASN A 23 -5.92 12.79 -7.73
C ASN A 23 -5.15 14.01 -7.19
N GLN A 24 -5.08 14.17 -5.86
CA GLN A 24 -4.35 15.26 -5.20
C GLN A 24 -3.03 14.82 -4.55
N GLY A 25 -2.67 13.53 -4.65
CA GLY A 25 -1.41 12.99 -4.13
C GLY A 25 -1.49 12.38 -2.73
N TYR A 26 -2.60 12.53 -2.00
CA TYR A 26 -2.73 12.00 -0.63
C TYR A 26 -2.55 10.49 -0.52
N ALA A 27 -3.03 9.71 -1.50
CA ALA A 27 -2.79 8.27 -1.55
C ALA A 27 -1.29 7.95 -1.59
N THR A 28 -0.55 8.70 -2.42
CA THR A 28 0.90 8.56 -2.58
C THR A 28 1.63 8.92 -1.29
N GLU A 29 1.28 10.05 -0.68
CA GLU A 29 1.86 10.51 0.58
C GLU A 29 1.63 9.52 1.74
N ALA A 30 0.40 9.01 1.85
CA ALA A 30 0.06 8.02 2.87
C ALA A 30 0.84 6.71 2.69
N VAL A 31 0.92 6.20 1.46
CA VAL A 31 1.68 4.98 1.17
C VAL A 31 3.18 5.18 1.38
N GLN A 32 3.73 6.33 0.99
CA GLN A 32 5.14 6.68 1.22
C GLN A 32 5.48 6.62 2.72
N ALA A 33 4.66 7.27 3.57
CA ALA A 33 4.86 7.25 5.01
C ALA A 33 4.76 5.84 5.61
N MET A 34 3.87 5.00 5.09
CA MET A 34 3.76 3.60 5.51
C MET A 34 5.01 2.79 5.13
N VAL A 35 5.54 2.99 3.92
CA VAL A 35 6.76 2.32 3.43
C VAL A 35 7.97 2.74 4.27
N GLU A 36 8.12 4.03 4.54
CA GLU A 36 9.21 4.57 5.37
C GLU A 36 9.16 3.99 6.78
N PHE A 37 7.99 4.01 7.42
CA PHE A 37 7.81 3.42 8.76
C PHE A 37 8.18 1.94 8.80
N VAL A 38 7.71 1.14 7.83
CA VAL A 38 7.97 -0.30 7.79
C VAL A 38 9.46 -0.59 7.52
N SER A 39 10.09 0.22 6.67
CA SER A 39 11.52 0.08 6.37
C SER A 39 12.41 0.45 7.56
N GLU A 40 12.15 1.58 8.19
CA GLU A 40 13.00 2.14 9.25
C GLU A 40 12.79 1.43 10.60
N GLU A 41 11.54 1.21 10.99
CA GLU A 41 11.20 0.70 12.33
C GLU A 41 11.10 -0.83 12.35
N LEU A 42 10.56 -1.44 11.29
CA LEU A 42 10.32 -2.89 11.24
C LEU A 42 11.43 -3.65 10.50
N LYS A 43 12.26 -2.96 9.69
CA LYS A 43 13.33 -3.53 8.87
C LYS A 43 12.85 -4.64 7.92
N ILE A 44 11.61 -4.54 7.45
CA ILE A 44 11.00 -5.53 6.56
C ILE A 44 11.17 -5.09 5.10
N MET A 45 11.60 -6.01 4.24
CA MET A 45 11.89 -5.76 2.82
C MET A 45 10.72 -6.01 1.87
N TYR A 46 9.63 -6.62 2.33
CA TYR A 46 8.52 -7.04 1.46
C TYR A 46 7.18 -6.47 1.91
N LEU A 47 6.71 -5.48 1.15
CA LEU A 47 5.39 -4.87 1.29
C LEU A 47 4.51 -5.27 0.10
N GLN A 48 3.31 -5.75 0.41
CA GLN A 48 2.30 -6.11 -0.58
C GLN A 48 1.09 -5.18 -0.46
N GLY A 49 0.57 -4.73 -1.60
CA GLY A 49 -0.67 -3.98 -1.67
C GLY A 49 -1.69 -4.71 -2.52
N ARG A 50 -2.89 -4.98 -1.97
CA ARG A 50 -3.99 -5.58 -2.74
C ARG A 50 -4.86 -4.48 -3.36
N VAL A 51 -5.11 -4.57 -4.66
CA VAL A 51 -6.04 -3.67 -5.34
C VAL A 51 -7.24 -4.45 -5.85
N LEU A 52 -8.44 -3.95 -5.55
CA LEU A 52 -9.66 -4.44 -6.16
C LEU A 52 -9.59 -4.29 -7.68
N LYS A 53 -9.88 -5.37 -8.40
CA LYS A 53 -9.85 -5.41 -9.86
C LYS A 53 -10.71 -4.28 -10.45
N GLY A 54 -10.09 -3.33 -11.15
CA GLY A 54 -10.76 -2.16 -11.73
C GLY A 54 -10.43 -0.81 -11.06
N ASN A 55 -9.78 -0.80 -9.90
CA ASN A 55 -9.31 0.44 -9.27
C ASN A 55 -7.93 0.86 -9.84
N LEU A 56 -7.96 1.47 -11.02
CA LEU A 56 -6.77 1.97 -11.73
C LEU A 56 -6.00 3.04 -10.92
N GLY A 57 -6.68 3.77 -10.04
CA GLY A 57 -6.05 4.78 -9.17
C GLY A 57 -5.11 4.13 -8.16
N SER A 58 -5.59 3.13 -7.44
CA SER A 58 -4.77 2.38 -6.48
C SER A 58 -3.67 1.57 -7.15
N GLN A 59 -3.90 0.98 -8.34
CA GLN A 59 -2.86 0.29 -9.09
C GLN A 59 -1.67 1.22 -9.40
N ARG A 60 -1.95 2.43 -9.91
CA ARG A 60 -0.91 3.42 -10.23
C ARG A 60 -0.14 3.91 -9.00
N VAL A 61 -0.78 4.00 -7.85
CA VAL A 61 -0.09 4.40 -6.61
C VAL A 61 0.85 3.30 -6.15
N LEU A 62 0.42 2.04 -6.19
CA LEU A 62 1.28 0.91 -5.82
C LEU A 62 2.44 0.70 -6.79
N GLU A 63 2.21 0.83 -8.10
CA GLU A 63 3.26 0.78 -9.13
C GLU A 63 4.34 1.85 -8.90
N LYS A 64 3.93 3.09 -8.57
CA LYS A 64 4.87 4.19 -8.28
C LYS A 64 5.75 3.93 -7.06
N MET A 65 5.29 3.10 -6.14
CA MET A 65 5.96 2.81 -4.87
C MET A 65 6.75 1.49 -4.92
N ALA A 66 6.92 0.89 -6.10
CA ALA A 66 7.60 -0.39 -6.31
C ALA A 66 7.04 -1.54 -5.45
N LEU A 67 5.77 -1.46 -5.06
CA LEU A 67 5.08 -2.49 -4.28
C LEU A 67 4.68 -3.64 -5.20
N LEU A 68 4.86 -4.88 -4.73
CA LEU A 68 4.37 -6.07 -5.44
C LEU A 68 2.84 -6.12 -5.32
N LEU A 69 2.17 -6.25 -6.48
CA LEU A 69 0.72 -6.49 -6.61
C LEU A 69 0.39 -7.97 -6.42
#